data_AF-D8FVT9-F1
#
_entry.id   AF-D8FVT9-F1
#
_cell.length_a   1.000
_cell.length_b   1.000
_cell.length_c   1.000
_cell.angle_alpha   90.00
_cell.angle_beta   90.00
_cell.angle_gamma   90.00
#
_symmetry.space_group_name_H-M   'P 1'
#
loop_
_entity.id
_entity.type
_entity.pdbx_description
1 polymer ?
#
loop_
_entity_poly.entity_id
_entity_poly.type
_entity_poly.pdbx_seq_one_letter_code
_entity_poly.pdbx_strand_id
1 'polypeptide(L)'
;MSNLYKPTLNFVKSVAVASVAVTVLLVGARQIGMLEPLELGAFDQMLRWRKDEGPDPRLLIVRITEGDIQRLKEWPISDRKVTNLLQNLERLEPRVIGLDLLRDVPLGDGRAELTKVLQQSKRIVGVCLLSDGTAEQPGSPPAPGLANSQVGFADLVVDPGGVLRRTAFFIKPPEPPGVEKHLCNNSSVPFLSSFGFQIVNLYLKQQGIKPGTSPQGKLMLGSTVINPLEKDSGGYKNANVGGYQLLINYRSARKVAQFANFADVLEGKIDPKLVKDRIVLIGYATDTVKDAFYTPYSAGKQNDQSMPGIVAHAQIVSQLLSAVLDGRPLFWFWPEWLEVLWIWGWSMVGAVLAWRIQQPLRFGLAGGAILGVSLGIGFGIFILGGWVPVVTPAIALMVTAGSVVLGDRFNKGGYGKVITDKVKQVFKIEIDQSKKEQQVAEITESEFFRELQQKKSELKTRKKEVSETAISLTPAPETAESEAEDYFAQLQQKAKQQRRKVSEVSEESVSSEAIAHPENNYPTAEAIAHPENHHLTAEAIAHPENNHPTAENPPDDGFADLAAKAKQMKRRRTQLEADNSNLTQENPPDEGFADLAAKAKQMKRRRSPEKLEEVATEKKDEES
;
A
#
# COMPACT_ATOMS: atom_id res chain seq x y z
N MET A 1 1.69 -55.54 -15.78
CA MET A 1 1.80 -54.34 -14.93
C MET A 1 1.21 -53.12 -15.66
N SER A 2 -0.11 -52.92 -15.65
CA SER A 2 -0.75 -51.84 -16.45
C SER A 2 -1.99 -51.17 -15.82
N ASN A 3 -2.47 -51.63 -14.65
CA ASN A 3 -3.68 -51.09 -14.02
C ASN A 3 -3.45 -50.15 -12.81
N LEU A 4 -2.19 -49.84 -12.47
CA LEU A 4 -1.86 -48.91 -11.38
C LEU A 4 -1.76 -47.43 -11.80
N TYR A 5 -1.83 -47.12 -13.11
CA TYR A 5 -1.48 -45.80 -13.66
C TYR A 5 -2.67 -44.94 -14.17
N LYS A 6 -3.92 -45.42 -14.03
CA LYS A 6 -5.12 -44.67 -14.43
C LYS A 6 -5.66 -43.66 -13.39
N PRO A 7 -5.61 -43.88 -12.05
CA PRO A 7 -6.15 -42.90 -11.11
C PRO A 7 -5.30 -41.63 -10.98
N THR A 8 -4.04 -41.65 -11.42
CA THR A 8 -3.12 -40.50 -11.37
C THR A 8 -3.45 -39.42 -12.39
N LEU A 9 -3.84 -39.77 -13.63
CA LEU A 9 -3.99 -38.78 -14.71
C LEU A 9 -5.15 -37.79 -14.49
N ASN A 10 -6.33 -38.29 -14.11
CA ASN A 10 -7.47 -37.40 -13.82
C ASN A 10 -7.21 -36.54 -12.58
N PHE A 11 -6.46 -37.07 -11.61
CA PHE A 11 -6.09 -36.32 -10.42
C PHE A 11 -5.06 -35.22 -10.69
N VAL A 12 -4.03 -35.50 -11.50
CA VAL A 12 -3.05 -34.48 -11.97
C VAL A 12 -3.76 -33.35 -12.73
N LYS A 13 -4.78 -33.67 -13.54
CA LYS A 13 -5.65 -32.65 -14.17
C LYS A 13 -6.38 -31.80 -13.12
N SER A 14 -6.99 -32.40 -12.10
CA SER A 14 -7.66 -31.65 -11.01
C SER A 14 -6.69 -30.73 -10.24
N VAL A 15 -5.47 -31.21 -9.94
CA VAL A 15 -4.41 -30.40 -9.30
C VAL A 15 -4.01 -29.21 -10.17
N ALA A 16 -3.73 -29.44 -11.46
CA ALA A 16 -3.33 -28.39 -12.39
C ALA A 16 -4.45 -27.36 -12.62
N VAL A 17 -5.69 -27.81 -12.78
CA VAL A 17 -6.85 -26.91 -12.98
C VAL A 17 -7.11 -26.09 -11.71
N ALA A 18 -7.11 -26.70 -10.53
CA ALA A 18 -7.32 -25.99 -9.27
C ALA A 18 -6.21 -24.96 -9.01
N SER A 19 -4.94 -25.32 -9.19
CA SER A 19 -3.83 -24.42 -8.91
C SER A 19 -3.78 -23.22 -9.87
N VAL A 20 -4.03 -23.45 -11.17
CA VAL A 20 -4.14 -22.38 -12.17
C VAL A 20 -5.35 -21.49 -11.90
N ALA A 21 -6.54 -22.07 -11.62
CA ALA A 21 -7.75 -21.29 -11.36
C ALA A 21 -7.62 -20.37 -10.13
N VAL A 22 -7.05 -20.88 -9.02
CA VAL A 22 -6.79 -20.06 -7.83
C VAL A 22 -5.73 -19.00 -8.10
N THR A 23 -4.68 -19.32 -8.87
CA THR A 23 -3.67 -18.32 -9.27
C THR A 23 -4.29 -17.20 -10.11
N VAL A 24 -5.09 -17.52 -11.12
CA VAL A 24 -5.77 -16.51 -11.97
C VAL A 24 -6.70 -15.65 -11.13
N LEU A 25 -7.48 -16.24 -10.21
CA LEU A 25 -8.36 -15.50 -9.31
C LEU A 25 -7.59 -14.55 -8.38
N LEU A 26 -6.50 -15.01 -7.78
CA LEU A 26 -5.69 -14.20 -6.86
C LEU A 26 -4.88 -13.12 -7.58
N VAL A 27 -4.37 -13.39 -8.78
CA VAL A 27 -3.74 -12.38 -9.63
C VAL A 27 -4.77 -11.34 -10.05
N GLY A 28 -5.98 -11.74 -10.46
CA GLY A 28 -7.07 -10.81 -10.77
C GLY A 28 -7.46 -9.93 -9.57
N ALA A 29 -7.64 -10.54 -8.39
CA ALA A 29 -7.91 -9.83 -7.14
C ALA A 29 -6.77 -8.86 -6.75
N ARG A 30 -5.51 -9.23 -7.03
CA ARG A 30 -4.36 -8.35 -6.85
C ARG A 30 -4.38 -7.18 -7.85
N GLN A 31 -4.65 -7.40 -9.13
CA GLN A 31 -4.65 -6.31 -10.13
C GLN A 31 -5.73 -5.23 -9.87
N ILE A 32 -6.80 -5.55 -9.12
CA ILE A 32 -7.79 -4.57 -8.64
C ILE A 32 -7.48 -4.00 -7.23
N GLY A 33 -6.29 -4.25 -6.67
CA GLY A 33 -5.85 -3.72 -5.38
C GLY A 33 -6.44 -4.40 -4.13
N MET A 34 -7.30 -5.42 -4.26
CA MET A 34 -8.06 -6.00 -3.14
C MET A 34 -7.17 -6.61 -2.03
N LEU A 35 -5.95 -7.04 -2.38
CA LEU A 35 -5.00 -7.66 -1.44
C LEU A 35 -3.92 -6.69 -0.92
N GLU A 36 -3.83 -5.48 -1.48
CA GLU A 36 -2.79 -4.50 -1.12
C GLU A 36 -2.78 -4.14 0.38
N PRO A 37 -3.92 -3.86 1.05
CA PRO A 37 -3.90 -3.54 2.48
C PRO A 37 -3.32 -4.66 3.36
N LEU A 38 -3.47 -5.92 2.94
CA LEU A 38 -2.92 -7.07 3.66
C LEU A 38 -1.42 -7.22 3.42
N GLU A 39 -0.94 -7.03 2.19
CA GLU A 39 0.50 -7.07 1.88
C GLU A 39 1.25 -5.90 2.52
N LEU A 40 0.64 -4.70 2.59
CA LEU A 40 1.18 -3.55 3.32
C LEU A 40 1.17 -3.77 4.84
N GLY A 41 0.10 -4.38 5.39
CA GLY A 41 0.06 -4.78 6.79
C GLY A 41 1.14 -5.83 7.13
N ALA A 42 1.41 -6.75 6.21
CA ALA A 42 2.49 -7.73 6.33
C ALA A 42 3.88 -7.08 6.23
N PHE A 43 4.09 -6.14 5.31
CA PHE A 43 5.30 -5.31 5.24
C PHE A 43 5.58 -4.60 6.57
N ASP A 44 4.56 -3.94 7.13
CA ASP A 44 4.69 -3.24 8.41
C ASP A 44 5.02 -4.21 9.55
N GLN A 45 4.40 -5.39 9.57
CA GLN A 45 4.67 -6.41 10.58
C GLN A 45 6.08 -7.01 10.45
N MET A 46 6.56 -7.22 9.23
CA MET A 46 7.92 -7.67 8.99
C MET A 46 8.95 -6.62 9.40
N LEU A 47 8.69 -5.31 9.21
CA LEU A 47 9.53 -4.24 9.77
C LEU A 47 9.57 -4.28 11.30
N ARG A 48 8.43 -4.51 11.96
CA ARG A 48 8.33 -4.65 13.43
C ARG A 48 9.05 -5.90 13.97
N TRP A 49 9.22 -6.95 13.16
CA TRP A 49 9.97 -8.16 13.54
C TRP A 49 11.48 -8.08 13.30
N ARG A 50 11.98 -7.07 12.57
CA ARG A 50 13.42 -6.88 12.44
C ARG A 50 14.05 -6.48 13.78
N LYS A 51 15.31 -6.88 13.97
CA LYS A 51 16.14 -6.38 15.07
C LYS A 51 16.37 -4.88 14.89
N ASP A 52 16.18 -4.10 15.95
CA ASP A 52 16.53 -2.67 15.96
C ASP A 52 18.05 -2.50 15.80
N GLU A 53 18.48 -1.73 14.81
CA GLU A 53 19.90 -1.46 14.52
C GLU A 53 20.51 -0.42 15.48
N GLY A 54 19.68 0.26 16.27
CA GLY A 54 20.08 1.32 17.17
C GLY A 54 20.41 2.64 16.45
N PRO A 55 21.00 3.61 17.17
CA PRO A 55 21.30 4.92 16.60
C PRO A 55 22.38 4.84 15.52
N ASP A 56 22.27 5.73 14.53
CA ASP A 56 23.33 6.03 13.58
C ASP A 56 24.31 7.01 14.26
N PRO A 57 25.60 6.63 14.43
CA PRO A 57 26.56 7.50 15.09
C PRO A 57 26.89 8.76 14.31
N ARG A 58 26.56 8.85 13.00
CA ARG A 58 26.79 10.04 12.17
C ARG A 58 25.77 11.15 12.42
N LEU A 59 24.68 10.85 13.13
CA LEU A 59 23.52 11.74 13.28
C LEU A 59 23.32 12.23 14.74
N LEU A 60 22.94 13.49 14.86
CA LEU A 60 22.38 14.12 16.06
C LEU A 60 21.05 14.78 15.68
N ILE A 61 20.01 14.60 16.49
CA ILE A 61 18.75 15.35 16.36
C ILE A 61 18.66 16.36 17.50
N VAL A 62 18.64 17.65 17.16
CA VAL A 62 18.34 18.76 18.07
C VAL A 62 16.84 19.05 17.95
N ARG A 63 16.07 18.50 18.88
CA ARG A 63 14.61 18.60 18.88
C ARG A 63 14.13 19.84 19.63
N ILE A 64 13.13 20.53 19.10
CA ILE A 64 12.35 21.53 19.83
C ILE A 64 11.12 20.82 20.40
N THR A 65 11.11 20.60 21.70
CA THR A 65 10.04 19.91 22.44
C THR A 65 9.11 20.88 23.13
N GLU A 66 7.98 20.39 23.63
CA GLU A 66 7.10 21.19 24.49
C GLU A 66 7.82 21.68 25.76
N GLY A 67 8.74 20.88 26.31
CA GLY A 67 9.60 21.30 27.41
C GLY A 67 10.52 22.48 27.06
N ASP A 68 11.01 22.55 25.81
CA ASP A 68 11.78 23.70 25.32
C ASP A 68 10.89 24.95 25.20
N ILE A 69 9.68 24.80 24.65
CA ILE A 69 8.71 25.89 24.49
C ILE A 69 8.35 26.50 25.85
N GLN A 70 7.99 25.67 26.83
CA GLN A 70 7.62 26.13 28.18
C GLN A 70 8.81 26.74 28.94
N ARG A 71 10.03 26.19 28.78
CA ARG A 71 11.27 26.73 29.38
C ARG A 71 11.68 28.07 28.78
N LEU A 72 11.58 28.20 27.45
CA LEU A 72 11.92 29.41 26.70
C LEU A 72 10.81 30.45 26.69
N LYS A 73 9.60 30.08 27.14
CA LYS A 73 8.36 30.87 27.19
C LYS A 73 8.02 31.53 25.85
N GLU A 74 8.23 30.82 24.75
CA GLU A 74 8.12 31.38 23.41
C GLU A 74 7.64 30.34 22.40
N TRP A 75 6.58 30.70 21.66
CA TRP A 75 6.02 29.94 20.55
C TRP A 75 5.46 30.90 19.49
N PRO A 76 5.80 30.76 18.20
CA PRO A 76 6.90 29.97 17.63
C PRO A 76 8.29 30.48 18.08
N ILE A 77 9.34 29.67 17.89
CA ILE A 77 10.72 30.06 18.23
C ILE A 77 11.23 31.15 17.27
N SER A 78 11.68 32.28 17.80
CA SER A 78 12.21 33.43 17.06
C SER A 78 13.44 33.15 16.21
N ASP A 79 13.62 33.95 15.16
CA ASP A 79 14.79 33.92 14.27
C ASP A 79 16.08 34.18 15.04
N ARG A 80 16.06 35.03 16.08
CA ARG A 80 17.20 35.28 16.98
C ARG A 80 17.60 34.02 17.74
N LYS A 81 16.65 33.25 18.28
CA LYS A 81 16.94 31.98 18.96
C LYS A 81 17.47 30.93 17.98
N VAL A 82 16.91 30.83 16.77
CA VAL A 82 17.46 29.95 15.72
C VAL A 82 18.88 30.38 15.32
N THR A 83 19.13 31.68 15.15
CA THR A 83 20.46 32.24 14.85
C THR A 83 21.47 31.88 15.92
N ASN A 84 21.13 32.06 17.20
CA ASN A 84 22.01 31.71 18.32
C ASN A 84 22.32 30.21 18.35
N LEU A 85 21.34 29.34 18.09
CA LEU A 85 21.56 27.90 17.98
C LEU A 85 22.53 27.57 16.84
N LEU A 86 22.29 28.10 15.63
CA LEU A 86 23.15 27.88 14.47
C LEU A 86 24.58 28.37 14.72
N GLN A 87 24.76 29.54 15.33
CA GLN A 87 26.08 30.07 15.70
C GLN A 87 26.78 29.27 16.79
N ASN A 88 26.05 28.66 17.74
CA ASN A 88 26.63 27.74 18.71
C ASN A 88 27.06 26.44 18.05
N LEU A 89 26.24 25.89 17.15
CA LEU A 89 26.53 24.66 16.43
C LEU A 89 27.71 24.82 15.46
N GLU A 90 27.77 25.88 14.64
CA GLU A 90 28.87 26.12 13.70
C GLU A 90 30.25 26.17 14.40
N ARG A 91 30.33 26.73 15.62
CA ARG A 91 31.57 26.73 16.44
C ARG A 91 32.06 25.33 16.83
N LEU A 92 31.18 24.33 16.82
CA LEU A 92 31.49 22.93 17.11
C LEU A 92 31.80 22.12 15.84
N GLU A 93 31.89 22.78 14.68
CA GLU A 93 32.31 22.21 13.40
C GLU A 93 31.49 20.97 12.93
N PRO A 94 30.14 21.01 12.90
CA PRO A 94 29.33 19.97 12.31
C PRO A 94 29.60 19.87 10.81
N ARG A 95 29.42 18.68 10.25
CA ARG A 95 29.66 18.42 8.83
C ARG A 95 28.57 19.00 7.94
N VAL A 96 27.32 18.83 8.37
CA VAL A 96 26.10 19.36 7.76
C VAL A 96 25.13 19.71 8.88
N ILE A 97 24.39 20.80 8.72
CA ILE A 97 23.25 21.15 9.57
C ILE A 97 21.99 21.08 8.70
N GLY A 98 21.06 20.18 9.01
CA GLY A 98 19.72 20.18 8.44
C GLY A 98 18.81 21.04 9.31
N LEU A 99 18.23 22.10 8.74
CA LEU A 99 17.30 23.00 9.39
C LEU A 99 15.88 22.77 8.87
N ASP A 100 15.17 21.87 9.54
CA ASP A 100 13.76 21.52 9.29
C ASP A 100 12.84 22.48 10.04
N LEU A 101 12.93 23.76 9.67
CA LEU A 101 12.16 24.85 10.22
C LEU A 101 11.77 25.80 9.09
N LEU A 102 10.47 25.90 8.79
CA LEU A 102 9.96 26.88 7.84
C LEU A 102 10.18 28.29 8.38
N ARG A 103 10.76 29.14 7.53
CA ARG A 103 11.19 30.53 7.81
C ARG A 103 11.04 31.41 6.57
N ASP A 104 10.04 31.12 5.76
CA ASP A 104 9.51 32.00 4.71
C ASP A 104 9.19 33.39 5.27
N VAL A 105 8.39 33.45 6.34
CA VAL A 105 8.03 34.70 7.05
C VAL A 105 8.95 34.98 8.25
N PRO A 106 9.21 36.25 8.61
CA PRO A 106 9.90 36.63 9.85
C PRO A 106 9.17 36.15 11.10
N LEU A 107 9.88 35.54 12.04
CA LEU A 107 9.33 35.08 13.32
C LEU A 107 10.07 35.75 14.48
N GLY A 108 9.35 36.60 15.21
CA GLY A 108 9.94 37.42 16.28
C GLY A 108 11.00 38.38 15.75
N ASP A 109 12.15 38.43 16.41
CA ASP A 109 13.28 39.27 16.07
C ASP A 109 14.47 38.46 15.53
N GLY A 110 15.51 39.11 15.00
CA GLY A 110 16.75 38.46 14.54
C GLY A 110 16.79 37.98 13.08
N ARG A 111 15.81 38.37 12.24
CA ARG A 111 15.72 37.98 10.81
C ARG A 111 16.96 38.37 9.98
N ALA A 112 17.55 39.53 10.24
CA ALA A 112 18.74 39.99 9.50
C ALA A 112 19.97 39.12 9.82
N GLU A 113 20.15 38.79 11.09
CA GLU A 113 21.23 37.93 11.59
C GLU A 113 21.05 36.48 11.14
N LEU A 114 19.81 35.96 11.12
CA LEU A 114 19.49 34.64 10.57
C LEU A 114 19.86 34.59 9.08
N THR A 115 19.37 35.54 8.28
CA THR A 115 19.66 35.64 6.85
C THR A 115 21.17 35.66 6.60
N LYS A 116 21.93 36.43 7.39
CA LYS A 116 23.39 36.49 7.31
C LYS A 116 24.06 35.15 7.63
N VAL A 117 23.64 34.43 8.67
CA VAL A 117 24.19 33.11 9.00
C VAL A 117 23.90 32.09 7.88
N LEU A 118 22.68 32.10 7.32
CA LEU A 118 22.30 31.22 6.21
C LEU A 118 23.08 31.51 4.92
N GLN A 119 23.35 32.79 4.62
CA GLN A 119 24.20 33.19 3.48
C GLN A 119 25.67 32.82 3.64
N GLN A 120 26.19 32.87 4.88
CA GLN A 120 27.61 32.66 5.16
C GLN A 120 27.98 31.18 5.29
N SER A 121 27.09 30.33 5.83
CA SER A 121 27.37 28.90 5.95
C SER A 121 27.06 28.13 4.68
N LYS A 122 28.05 27.35 4.23
CA LYS A 122 27.89 26.33 3.18
C LYS A 122 27.54 24.94 3.74
N ARG A 123 27.30 24.83 5.05
CA ARG A 123 27.01 23.57 5.77
C ARG A 123 25.53 23.42 6.11
N ILE A 124 24.78 24.51 6.13
CA ILE A 124 23.34 24.50 6.43
C ILE A 124 22.55 24.10 5.17
N VAL A 125 21.64 23.15 5.32
CA VAL A 125 20.58 22.82 4.36
C VAL A 125 19.26 23.18 5.02
N GLY A 126 18.43 23.99 4.38
CA GLY A 126 17.09 24.32 4.86
C GLY A 126 15.99 23.65 4.05
N VAL A 127 14.76 23.83 4.51
CA VAL A 127 13.54 23.27 3.92
C VAL A 127 12.72 24.28 3.15
N CYS A 128 11.86 23.77 2.29
CA CYS A 128 10.70 24.43 1.71
C CYS A 128 9.53 23.43 1.66
N LEU A 129 8.31 23.89 1.38
CA LEU A 129 7.17 23.02 1.09
C LEU A 129 6.78 23.11 -0.39
N LEU A 130 6.39 21.97 -0.96
CA LEU A 130 5.81 21.90 -2.30
C LEU A 130 4.39 22.47 -2.33
N SER A 131 4.01 23.02 -3.47
CA SER A 131 2.59 23.26 -3.79
C SER A 131 1.90 21.94 -4.13
N ASP A 132 0.59 21.84 -3.87
CA ASP A 132 -0.26 20.77 -4.43
C ASP A 132 -0.74 21.07 -5.87
N GLY A 133 -0.42 22.26 -6.40
CA GLY A 133 -0.87 22.77 -7.69
C GLY A 133 -2.05 23.75 -7.62
N THR A 134 -2.59 24.02 -6.43
CA THR A 134 -3.68 24.97 -6.20
C THR A 134 -3.18 26.31 -5.66
N ALA A 135 -3.95 27.38 -5.88
CA ALA A 135 -3.67 28.69 -5.30
C ALA A 135 -3.88 28.74 -3.77
N GLU A 136 -4.65 27.81 -3.21
CA GLU A 136 -4.90 27.70 -1.75
C GLU A 136 -3.73 27.05 -1.01
N GLN A 137 -2.99 26.15 -1.66
CA GLN A 137 -1.77 25.52 -1.15
C GLN A 137 -0.59 25.80 -2.09
N PRO A 138 -0.09 27.05 -2.14
CA PRO A 138 0.94 27.48 -3.08
C PRO A 138 2.35 26.94 -2.79
N GLY A 139 2.52 26.12 -1.76
CA GLY A 139 3.80 25.77 -1.17
C GLY A 139 4.35 26.87 -0.27
N SER A 140 5.56 26.68 0.23
CA SER A 140 6.26 27.68 1.05
C SER A 140 7.70 27.83 0.56
N PRO A 141 8.21 29.05 0.37
CA PRO A 141 9.58 29.27 -0.07
C PRO A 141 10.59 28.90 1.04
N PRO A 142 11.86 28.64 0.68
CA PRO A 142 12.91 28.46 1.68
C PRO A 142 13.23 29.76 2.42
N ALA A 143 13.87 29.61 3.58
CA ALA A 143 14.37 30.74 4.36
C ALA A 143 15.29 31.66 3.53
N PRO A 144 15.08 32.99 3.56
CA PRO A 144 15.94 33.94 2.86
C PRO A 144 17.41 33.77 3.20
N GLY A 145 18.26 33.78 2.18
CA GLY A 145 19.72 33.65 2.31
C GLY A 145 20.29 32.26 2.00
N LEU A 146 19.46 31.22 1.91
CA LEU A 146 19.89 29.90 1.42
C LEU A 146 20.09 29.92 -0.11
N ALA A 147 21.17 29.30 -0.58
CA ALA A 147 21.35 29.00 -2.00
C ALA A 147 20.45 27.82 -2.43
N ASN A 148 20.02 27.77 -3.69
CA ASN A 148 19.15 26.68 -4.20
C ASN A 148 19.75 25.26 -4.02
N SER A 149 21.09 25.14 -3.97
CA SER A 149 21.79 23.87 -3.69
C SER A 149 21.83 23.47 -2.21
N GLN A 150 21.35 24.35 -1.32
CA GLN A 150 21.20 24.19 0.13
C GLN A 150 19.72 24.15 0.55
N VAL A 151 18.81 23.89 -0.40
CA VAL A 151 17.38 23.72 -0.13
C VAL A 151 16.93 22.36 -0.64
N GLY A 152 16.08 21.68 0.13
CA GLY A 152 15.29 20.56 -0.35
C GLY A 152 13.88 20.60 0.22
N PHE A 153 12.93 19.96 -0.46
CA PHE A 153 11.54 19.90 0.03
C PHE A 153 11.43 18.99 1.26
N ALA A 154 10.61 19.38 2.25
CA ALA A 154 10.36 18.58 3.45
C ALA A 154 9.24 17.53 3.27
N ASP A 155 8.41 17.68 2.24
CA ASP A 155 7.21 16.87 2.01
C ASP A 155 7.48 15.36 2.05
N LEU A 156 6.67 14.65 2.85
CA LEU A 156 6.75 13.19 3.05
C LEU A 156 5.53 12.49 2.42
N VAL A 157 5.79 11.36 1.73
CA VAL A 157 4.75 10.64 0.99
C VAL A 157 4.06 9.62 1.88
N VAL A 158 2.83 9.94 2.28
CA VAL A 158 1.99 9.11 3.15
C VAL A 158 1.11 8.18 2.31
N ASP A 159 1.03 6.90 2.67
CA ASP A 159 0.15 5.93 2.01
C ASP A 159 -1.32 6.06 2.45
N PRO A 160 -2.27 5.50 1.67
CA PRO A 160 -3.61 5.21 2.15
C PRO A 160 -3.59 4.55 3.54
N GLY A 161 -4.46 5.03 4.43
CA GLY A 161 -4.44 4.68 5.86
C GLY A 161 -3.49 5.53 6.73
N GLY A 162 -2.84 6.56 6.16
CA GLY A 162 -2.08 7.55 6.94
C GLY A 162 -0.68 7.12 7.37
N VAL A 163 -0.17 6.00 6.85
CA VAL A 163 1.11 5.41 7.25
C VAL A 163 2.23 5.85 6.31
N LEU A 164 3.28 6.45 6.87
CA LEU A 164 4.50 6.80 6.18
C LEU A 164 5.32 5.54 5.90
N ARG A 165 5.27 5.03 4.67
CA ARG A 165 6.14 3.94 4.18
C ARG A 165 7.13 4.39 3.12
N ARG A 166 6.84 5.53 2.46
CA ARG A 166 7.55 6.01 1.28
C ARG A 166 8.15 7.39 1.51
N THR A 167 9.15 7.71 0.70
CA THR A 167 9.75 9.05 0.64
C THR A 167 10.03 9.39 -0.81
N ALA A 168 9.79 10.64 -1.21
CA ALA A 168 10.22 11.16 -2.50
C ALA A 168 11.61 11.80 -2.35
N PHE A 169 12.47 11.57 -3.35
CA PHE A 169 13.81 12.18 -3.43
C PHE A 169 13.89 13.25 -4.50
N PHE A 170 13.19 13.06 -5.61
CA PHE A 170 13.08 14.06 -6.67
C PHE A 170 11.63 14.23 -7.09
N ILE A 171 11.17 15.47 -7.09
CA ILE A 171 9.84 15.87 -7.58
C ILE A 171 10.03 17.04 -8.53
N LYS A 172 9.26 17.10 -9.61
CA LYS A 172 9.08 18.32 -10.38
C LYS A 172 8.04 19.17 -9.64
N PRO A 173 8.36 20.38 -9.14
CA PRO A 173 7.41 21.17 -8.36
C PRO A 173 6.13 21.46 -9.18
N PRO A 174 4.93 21.22 -8.63
CA PRO A 174 3.69 21.69 -9.21
C PRO A 174 3.68 23.23 -9.30
N GLU A 175 2.99 23.78 -10.28
CA GLU A 175 2.90 25.23 -10.48
C GLU A 175 1.46 25.70 -10.29
N PRO A 176 1.16 26.42 -9.19
CA PRO A 176 -0.18 26.91 -8.92
C PRO A 176 -0.50 28.16 -9.77
N PRO A 177 -1.75 28.34 -10.20
CA PRO A 177 -2.15 29.49 -10.99
C PRO A 177 -2.20 30.77 -10.12
N GLY A 178 -1.69 31.88 -10.64
CA GLY A 178 -1.88 33.22 -10.05
C GLY A 178 -1.03 33.57 -8.82
N VAL A 179 -0.07 32.72 -8.42
CA VAL A 179 0.78 32.94 -7.24
C VAL A 179 2.23 33.26 -7.64
N GLU A 180 2.96 33.99 -6.80
CA GLU A 180 4.39 34.25 -6.96
C GLU A 180 5.22 32.95 -7.02
N LYS A 181 6.14 32.89 -7.99
CA LYS A 181 6.99 31.73 -8.25
C LYS A 181 8.23 31.72 -7.37
N HIS A 182 8.38 30.64 -6.62
CA HIS A 182 9.56 30.29 -5.83
C HIS A 182 10.05 28.87 -6.15
N LEU A 183 11.18 28.45 -5.55
CA LEU A 183 11.86 27.19 -5.87
C LEU A 183 10.94 25.95 -5.82
N CYS A 184 9.94 25.94 -4.94
CA CYS A 184 9.14 24.77 -4.61
C CYS A 184 7.69 24.83 -5.14
N ASN A 185 7.41 25.78 -6.06
CA ASN A 185 6.14 25.88 -6.80
C ASN A 185 6.32 26.28 -8.28
N ASN A 186 7.51 26.04 -8.84
CA ASN A 186 7.88 26.51 -10.17
C ASN A 186 8.23 25.32 -11.09
N SER A 187 7.38 25.08 -12.10
CA SER A 187 7.54 23.96 -13.03
C SER A 187 8.73 24.10 -14.00
N SER A 188 9.40 25.26 -14.01
CA SER A 188 10.66 25.47 -14.73
C SER A 188 11.84 24.73 -14.07
N VAL A 189 11.72 24.37 -12.79
CA VAL A 189 12.71 23.55 -12.09
C VAL A 189 12.53 22.09 -12.56
N PRO A 190 13.52 21.46 -13.21
CA PRO A 190 13.33 20.14 -13.83
C PRO A 190 13.10 19.05 -12.79
N PHE A 191 13.80 19.14 -11.67
CA PHE A 191 13.60 18.36 -10.46
C PHE A 191 14.14 19.15 -9.27
N LEU A 192 13.40 19.13 -8.16
CA LEU A 192 13.86 19.56 -6.85
C LEU A 192 14.22 18.32 -6.03
N SER A 193 15.27 18.39 -5.22
CA SER A 193 15.70 17.33 -4.32
C SER A 193 14.97 17.40 -2.98
N SER A 194 14.74 16.28 -2.31
CA SER A 194 14.23 16.28 -0.93
C SER A 194 15.29 16.73 0.07
N PHE A 195 14.84 17.25 1.21
CA PHE A 195 15.68 17.70 2.32
C PHE A 195 16.70 16.63 2.75
N GLY A 196 16.22 15.40 2.98
CA GLY A 196 17.07 14.26 3.34
C GLY A 196 18.11 13.92 2.27
N PHE A 197 17.76 13.99 0.98
CA PHE A 197 18.72 13.77 -0.10
C PHE A 197 19.78 14.87 -0.15
N GLN A 198 19.41 16.14 0.03
CA GLN A 198 20.36 17.27 -0.01
C GLN A 198 21.38 17.23 1.14
N ILE A 199 20.94 16.87 2.34
CA ILE A 199 21.81 16.64 3.49
C ILE A 199 22.87 15.57 3.17
N VAL A 200 22.43 14.44 2.61
CA VAL A 200 23.31 13.32 2.24
C VAL A 200 24.27 13.72 1.12
N ASN A 201 23.77 14.37 0.07
CA ASN A 201 24.56 14.88 -1.04
C ASN A 201 25.68 15.83 -0.54
N LEU A 202 25.36 16.76 0.37
CA LEU A 202 26.33 17.69 0.94
C LEU A 202 27.37 16.98 1.83
N TYR A 203 26.94 16.01 2.64
CA TYR A 203 27.82 15.20 3.50
C TYR A 203 28.82 14.36 2.69
N LEU A 204 28.32 13.68 1.65
CA LEU A 204 29.08 12.80 0.77
C LEU A 204 30.01 13.56 -0.18
N LYS A 205 29.61 14.76 -0.63
CA LYS A 205 30.45 15.64 -1.46
C LYS A 205 31.76 16.01 -0.79
N GLN A 206 31.78 16.17 0.54
CA GLN A 206 33.01 16.39 1.32
C GLN A 206 33.91 15.15 1.42
N GLN A 207 33.38 13.96 1.11
CA GLN A 207 34.12 12.69 0.95
C GLN A 207 34.50 12.40 -0.52
N GLY A 208 34.26 13.34 -1.43
CA GLY A 208 34.51 13.16 -2.88
C GLY A 208 33.45 12.35 -3.62
N ILE A 209 32.47 11.78 -2.91
CA ILE A 209 31.37 11.01 -3.49
C ILE A 209 30.33 11.98 -4.05
N LYS A 210 29.93 11.78 -5.31
CA LYS A 210 28.96 12.61 -6.02
C LYS A 210 27.81 11.75 -6.58
N PRO A 211 26.62 12.33 -6.80
CA PRO A 211 25.59 11.69 -7.61
C PRO A 211 26.06 11.48 -9.04
N GLY A 212 25.62 10.36 -9.62
CA GLY A 212 25.83 10.00 -11.02
C GLY A 212 24.66 9.16 -11.53
N THR A 213 24.81 8.62 -12.74
CA THR A 213 23.78 7.84 -13.42
C THR A 213 24.34 6.50 -13.85
N SER A 214 23.60 5.41 -13.64
CA SER A 214 23.97 4.08 -14.10
C SER A 214 23.86 3.95 -15.62
N PRO A 215 24.47 2.93 -16.25
CA PRO A 215 24.27 2.65 -17.68
C PRO A 215 22.81 2.44 -18.09
N GLN A 216 21.92 2.15 -17.13
CA GLN A 216 20.48 1.97 -17.31
C GLN A 216 19.66 3.23 -16.94
N GLY A 217 20.29 4.40 -16.80
CA GLY A 217 19.62 5.66 -16.48
C GLY A 217 19.21 5.84 -15.01
N LYS A 218 19.57 4.92 -14.11
CA LYS A 218 19.17 4.98 -12.69
C LYS A 218 20.11 5.86 -11.88
N LEU A 219 19.60 6.50 -10.83
CA LEU A 219 20.44 7.26 -9.90
C LEU A 219 21.50 6.37 -9.24
N MET A 220 22.73 6.86 -9.19
CA MET A 220 23.82 6.29 -8.39
C MET A 220 24.36 7.31 -7.39
N LEU A 221 24.67 6.85 -6.18
CA LEU A 221 25.48 7.59 -5.21
C LEU A 221 26.76 6.78 -4.94
N GLY A 222 27.88 7.24 -5.48
CA GLY A 222 29.11 6.44 -5.50
C GLY A 222 28.91 5.16 -6.32
N SER A 223 29.14 4.00 -5.73
CA SER A 223 28.87 2.68 -6.33
C SER A 223 27.42 2.19 -6.14
N THR A 224 26.65 2.79 -5.24
CA THR A 224 25.31 2.31 -4.88
C THR A 224 24.27 2.77 -5.90
N VAL A 225 23.72 1.80 -6.65
CA VAL A 225 22.56 2.03 -7.54
C VAL A 225 21.31 2.11 -6.68
N ILE A 226 20.58 3.21 -6.84
CA ILE A 226 19.27 3.40 -6.24
C ILE A 226 18.22 2.96 -7.26
N ASN A 227 17.28 2.11 -6.84
CA ASN A 227 16.17 1.66 -7.67
C ASN A 227 14.91 2.39 -7.21
N PRO A 228 14.22 3.14 -8.09
CA PRO A 228 12.96 3.77 -7.70
C PRO A 228 11.91 2.70 -7.39
N LEU A 229 10.95 3.06 -6.55
CA LEU A 229 9.69 2.34 -6.45
C LEU A 229 8.93 2.45 -7.78
N GLU A 230 8.30 1.37 -8.21
CA GLU A 230 7.36 1.36 -9.34
C GLU A 230 5.93 1.20 -8.83
N LYS A 231 4.93 1.60 -9.63
CA LYS A 231 3.49 1.59 -9.26
C LYS A 231 2.96 0.23 -8.75
N ASP A 232 3.63 -0.85 -9.12
CA ASP A 232 3.24 -2.25 -8.91
C ASP A 232 4.28 -3.05 -8.10
N SER A 233 5.23 -2.36 -7.48
CA SER A 233 6.35 -2.94 -6.71
C SER A 233 5.89 -3.62 -5.42
N GLY A 234 6.14 -4.93 -5.30
CA GLY A 234 5.87 -5.69 -4.07
C GLY A 234 4.38 -5.75 -3.76
N GLY A 235 3.96 -5.24 -2.60
CA GLY A 235 2.54 -5.23 -2.21
C GLY A 235 1.67 -4.20 -2.91
N TYR A 236 2.25 -3.14 -3.49
CA TYR A 236 1.51 -2.03 -4.13
C TYR A 236 0.87 -2.42 -5.46
N LYS A 237 -0.30 -1.84 -5.76
CA LYS A 237 -0.97 -1.95 -7.05
C LYS A 237 -1.50 -0.59 -7.51
N ASN A 238 -1.01 -0.12 -8.67
CA ASN A 238 -1.28 1.23 -9.18
C ASN A 238 -1.00 2.38 -8.18
N ALA A 239 0.02 2.24 -7.33
CA ALA A 239 0.38 3.29 -6.38
C ALA A 239 0.74 4.60 -7.09
N ASN A 240 0.30 5.73 -6.53
CA ASN A 240 0.71 7.05 -7.01
C ASN A 240 2.21 7.27 -6.71
N VAL A 241 3.05 6.98 -7.70
CA VAL A 241 4.50 7.21 -7.67
C VAL A 241 4.85 8.41 -8.55
N GLY A 242 4.56 9.61 -8.05
CA GLY A 242 5.06 10.85 -8.63
C GLY A 242 6.55 11.05 -8.34
N GLY A 243 7.32 11.36 -9.38
CA GLY A 243 8.76 11.62 -9.27
C GLY A 243 9.58 10.37 -8.96
N TYR A 244 10.67 10.53 -8.21
CA TYR A 244 11.57 9.46 -7.81
C TYR A 244 11.35 9.12 -6.34
N GLN A 245 10.70 8.00 -6.03
CA GLN A 245 10.36 7.59 -4.67
C GLN A 245 11.04 6.29 -4.26
N LEU A 246 11.21 6.08 -2.94
CA LEU A 246 11.69 4.85 -2.32
C LEU A 246 10.81 4.44 -1.14
N LEU A 247 10.88 3.16 -0.78
CA LEU A 247 10.47 2.69 0.54
C LEU A 247 11.48 3.11 1.61
N ILE A 248 10.96 3.48 2.78
CA ILE A 248 11.75 3.79 3.97
C ILE A 248 12.13 2.47 4.65
N ASN A 249 13.41 2.11 4.52
CA ASN A 249 14.03 1.03 5.24
C ASN A 249 14.42 1.52 6.66
N TYR A 250 13.41 1.69 7.51
CA TYR A 250 13.56 2.16 8.90
C TYR A 250 14.69 1.42 9.65
N ARG A 251 15.47 2.18 10.42
CA ARG A 251 16.63 1.69 11.18
C ARG A 251 16.27 1.32 12.62
N SER A 252 15.49 2.17 13.27
CA SER A 252 15.06 2.01 14.67
C SER A 252 13.63 2.51 14.86
N ALA A 253 12.88 1.87 15.75
CA ALA A 253 11.50 2.26 16.07
C ALA A 253 11.41 3.55 16.92
N ARG A 254 12.48 3.92 17.63
CA ARG A 254 12.48 5.00 18.63
C ARG A 254 13.77 5.84 18.68
N LYS A 255 14.93 5.29 18.30
CA LYS A 255 16.24 5.93 18.55
C LYS A 255 17.18 5.78 17.36
N VAL A 256 16.78 6.37 16.23
CA VAL A 256 17.59 6.44 14.99
C VAL A 256 18.86 7.29 15.13
N ALA A 257 18.89 8.21 16.10
CA ALA A 257 20.04 9.07 16.38
C ALA A 257 20.14 9.32 17.90
N GLN A 258 21.17 10.06 18.32
CA GLN A 258 21.15 10.70 19.63
C GLN A 258 20.27 11.96 19.59
N PHE A 259 19.68 12.32 20.73
CA PHE A 259 18.82 13.49 20.87
C PHE A 259 19.44 14.51 21.83
N ALA A 260 19.36 15.79 21.47
CA ALA A 260 19.56 16.92 22.36
C ALA A 260 18.33 17.85 22.29
N ASN A 261 18.00 18.53 23.38
CA ASN A 261 16.91 19.50 23.37
C ASN A 261 17.44 20.88 22.94
N PHE A 262 16.62 21.65 22.22
CA PHE A 262 17.01 22.94 21.65
C PHE A 262 17.50 23.94 22.72
N ALA A 263 16.84 24.03 23.87
CA ALA A 263 17.24 24.91 24.97
C ALA A 263 18.59 24.50 25.59
N ASP A 264 18.89 23.20 25.67
CA ASP A 264 20.17 22.73 26.21
C ASP A 264 21.34 23.08 25.27
N VAL A 265 21.14 23.02 23.95
CA VAL A 265 22.15 23.45 22.96
C VAL A 265 22.34 24.98 22.98
N LEU A 266 21.28 25.76 23.18
CA LEU A 266 21.38 27.22 23.37
C LEU A 266 22.20 27.58 24.61
N GLU A 267 22.03 26.84 25.71
CA GLU A 267 22.78 27.02 26.96
C GLU A 267 24.19 26.39 26.92
N GLY A 268 24.63 25.84 25.79
CA GLY A 268 25.95 25.19 25.64
C GLY A 268 26.08 23.83 26.34
N LYS A 269 24.97 23.23 26.80
CA LYS A 269 24.89 21.94 27.50
C LYS A 269 24.86 20.76 26.53
N ILE A 270 25.80 20.72 25.59
CA ILE A 270 25.97 19.61 24.64
C ILE A 270 27.44 19.18 24.56
N ASP A 271 27.69 17.87 24.52
CA ASP A 271 29.03 17.33 24.27
C ASP A 271 29.46 17.67 22.82
N PRO A 272 30.56 18.43 22.61
CA PRO A 272 31.08 18.75 21.28
C PRO A 272 31.30 17.52 20.39
N LYS A 273 31.60 16.36 20.98
CA LYS A 273 31.79 15.09 20.23
C LYS A 273 30.52 14.63 19.51
N LEU A 274 29.34 15.07 19.95
CA LEU A 274 28.05 14.76 19.31
C LEU A 274 27.73 15.70 18.14
N VAL A 275 28.50 16.78 17.94
CA VAL A 275 28.28 17.77 16.89
C VAL A 275 29.39 17.71 15.84
N LYS A 276 30.66 17.67 16.26
CA LYS A 276 31.83 17.75 15.36
C LYS A 276 31.87 16.62 14.32
N ASP A 277 32.04 16.98 13.05
CA ASP A 277 32.02 16.10 11.87
C ASP A 277 30.73 15.26 11.70
N ARG A 278 29.65 15.59 12.41
CA ARG A 278 28.34 14.92 12.33
C ARG A 278 27.32 15.72 11.54
N ILE A 279 26.23 15.06 11.17
CA ILE A 279 25.02 15.71 10.67
C ILE A 279 24.15 16.08 11.86
N VAL A 280 23.81 17.36 11.98
CA VAL A 280 22.90 17.86 13.01
C VAL A 280 21.56 18.21 12.37
N LEU A 281 20.51 17.51 12.77
CA LEU A 281 19.15 17.70 12.27
C LEU A 281 18.34 18.49 13.32
N ILE A 282 17.83 19.66 12.96
CA ILE A 282 17.10 20.57 13.84
C ILE A 282 15.65 20.65 13.37
N GLY A 283 14.69 20.37 14.25
CA GLY A 283 13.26 20.41 13.91
C GLY A 283 12.35 20.26 15.13
N TYR A 284 11.04 20.36 14.91
CA TYR A 284 10.05 20.24 15.99
C TYR A 284 9.80 18.76 16.37
N ALA A 285 9.54 18.54 17.65
CA ALA A 285 9.08 17.26 18.21
C ALA A 285 8.18 17.54 19.43
N THR A 286 7.07 18.23 19.17
CA THR A 286 6.01 18.59 20.13
C THR A 286 4.65 18.33 19.50
N ASP A 287 3.66 17.96 20.30
CA ASP A 287 2.26 17.80 19.87
C ASP A 287 1.62 19.14 19.43
N THR A 288 2.21 20.27 19.83
CA THR A 288 1.83 21.62 19.40
C THR A 288 2.04 21.83 17.89
N VAL A 289 2.97 21.09 17.27
CA VAL A 289 3.22 21.11 15.82
C VAL A 289 2.73 19.80 15.23
N LYS A 290 1.82 19.88 14.25
CA LYS A 290 1.28 18.71 13.55
C LYS A 290 2.25 18.13 12.49
N ASP A 291 3.53 18.07 12.83
CA ASP A 291 4.60 17.42 12.06
C ASP A 291 4.90 16.04 12.66
N ALA A 292 3.90 15.16 12.63
CA ALA A 292 3.98 13.85 13.27
C ALA A 292 3.17 12.80 12.48
N PHE A 293 3.83 11.72 12.10
CA PHE A 293 3.31 10.73 11.14
C PHE A 293 3.06 9.38 11.81
N TYR A 294 2.02 8.66 11.38
CA TYR A 294 1.97 7.23 11.62
C TYR A 294 3.01 6.52 10.76
N THR A 295 3.58 5.44 11.28
CA THR A 295 4.65 4.67 10.68
C THR A 295 4.36 3.17 10.88
N PRO A 296 5.12 2.26 10.25
CA PRO A 296 5.08 0.83 10.55
C PRO A 296 5.21 0.49 12.05
N TYR A 297 5.77 1.37 12.89
CA TYR A 297 5.90 1.17 14.34
C TYR A 297 4.78 1.80 15.18
N SER A 298 3.72 2.31 14.55
CA SER A 298 2.57 2.92 15.24
C SER A 298 1.54 1.89 15.70
N ALA A 299 1.35 0.82 14.91
CA ALA A 299 0.34 -0.21 15.18
C ALA A 299 0.59 -0.91 16.53
N GLY A 300 -0.49 -1.11 17.31
CA GLY A 300 -0.45 -1.82 18.58
C GLY A 300 0.05 -1.00 19.79
N LYS A 301 0.47 0.25 19.59
CA LYS A 301 0.78 1.16 20.71
C LYS A 301 -0.48 1.88 21.20
N GLN A 302 -0.59 2.09 22.52
CA GLN A 302 -1.62 2.97 23.10
C GLN A 302 -1.18 4.44 23.14
N ASN A 303 0.09 4.69 23.49
CA ASN A 303 0.71 6.02 23.54
C ASN A 303 1.90 6.08 22.56
N ASP A 304 2.39 7.29 22.22
CA ASP A 304 3.51 7.51 21.29
C ASP A 304 3.31 6.82 19.92
N GLN A 305 2.09 6.95 19.38
CA GLN A 305 1.71 6.38 18.09
C GLN A 305 2.35 7.10 16.91
N SER A 306 2.77 8.36 17.03
CA SER A 306 3.37 9.14 15.94
C SER A 306 4.90 9.19 16.01
N MET A 307 5.53 9.44 14.86
CA MET A 307 6.96 9.76 14.73
C MET A 307 7.08 11.20 14.21
N PRO A 308 7.83 12.11 14.88
CA PRO A 308 8.03 13.48 14.40
C PRO A 308 8.71 13.51 13.01
N GLY A 309 8.38 14.49 12.17
CA GLY A 309 8.92 14.62 10.81
C GLY A 309 10.44 14.65 10.77
N ILE A 310 11.08 15.42 11.65
CA ILE A 310 12.54 15.45 11.79
C ILE A 310 13.16 14.07 12.12
N VAL A 311 12.44 13.21 12.83
CA VAL A 311 12.87 11.83 13.11
C VAL A 311 12.69 10.96 11.87
N ALA A 312 11.63 11.14 11.10
CA ALA A 312 11.45 10.46 9.81
C ALA A 312 12.54 10.87 8.79
N HIS A 313 12.87 12.15 8.69
CA HIS A 313 14.01 12.64 7.89
C HIS A 313 15.33 12.03 8.34
N ALA A 314 15.56 11.84 9.64
CA ALA A 314 16.74 11.14 10.15
C ALA A 314 16.81 9.66 9.72
N GLN A 315 15.66 8.95 9.62
CA GLN A 315 15.62 7.59 9.05
C GLN A 315 16.05 7.58 7.59
N ILE A 316 15.55 8.54 6.80
CA ILE A 316 15.85 8.67 5.37
C ILE A 316 17.34 8.99 5.14
N VAL A 317 17.90 9.94 5.91
CA VAL A 317 19.33 10.29 5.87
C VAL A 317 20.18 9.08 6.29
N SER A 318 19.83 8.40 7.39
CA SER A 318 20.57 7.22 7.85
C SER A 318 20.52 6.06 6.85
N GLN A 319 19.36 5.81 6.24
CA GLN A 319 19.17 4.80 5.19
C GLN A 319 20.12 5.04 4.02
N LEU A 320 20.20 6.27 3.51
CA LEU A 320 21.05 6.61 2.38
C LEU A 320 22.54 6.54 2.71
N LEU A 321 22.96 7.11 3.85
CA LEU A 321 24.36 7.02 4.28
C LEU A 321 24.78 5.57 4.49
N SER A 322 23.94 4.76 5.12
CA SER A 322 24.24 3.35 5.33
C SER A 322 24.28 2.56 4.02
N ALA A 323 23.46 2.91 3.03
CA ALA A 323 23.49 2.27 1.71
C ALA A 323 24.71 2.65 0.87
N VAL A 324 25.28 3.85 1.06
CA VAL A 324 26.45 4.33 0.31
C VAL A 324 27.77 3.97 1.01
N LEU A 325 27.82 4.05 2.34
CA LEU A 325 29.06 3.91 3.12
C LEU A 325 29.21 2.54 3.78
N ASP A 326 28.10 1.94 4.22
CA ASP A 326 28.11 0.70 5.01
C ASP A 326 27.58 -0.53 4.21
N GLY A 327 27.18 -0.32 2.94
CA GLY A 327 26.61 -1.36 2.08
C GLY A 327 25.22 -1.87 2.50
N ARG A 328 24.50 -1.15 3.36
CA ARG A 328 23.16 -1.54 3.84
C ARG A 328 22.18 -1.64 2.66
N PRO A 329 21.46 -2.76 2.47
CA PRO A 329 20.60 -2.93 1.31
C PRO A 329 19.44 -1.92 1.31
N LEU A 330 19.21 -1.30 0.15
CA LEU A 330 17.95 -0.63 -0.18
C LEU A 330 16.91 -1.67 -0.60
N PHE A 331 15.63 -1.30 -0.51
CA PHE A 331 14.57 -2.20 -0.94
C PHE A 331 14.65 -2.49 -2.45
N TRP A 332 14.55 -3.76 -2.80
CA TRP A 332 14.44 -4.26 -4.17
C TRP A 332 13.21 -5.17 -4.30
N PHE A 333 12.76 -5.35 -5.54
CA PHE A 333 11.48 -5.99 -5.86
C PHE A 333 11.68 -7.05 -6.95
N TRP A 334 10.73 -7.97 -7.07
CA TRP A 334 10.67 -8.88 -8.22
C TRP A 334 9.84 -8.27 -9.35
N PRO A 335 10.14 -8.62 -10.62
CA PRO A 335 9.23 -8.32 -11.72
C PRO A 335 7.94 -9.14 -11.58
N GLU A 336 6.80 -8.58 -11.98
CA GLU A 336 5.47 -9.19 -11.73
C GLU A 336 5.35 -10.65 -12.21
N TRP A 337 5.99 -11.03 -13.32
CA TRP A 337 5.95 -12.42 -13.81
C TRP A 337 6.56 -13.43 -12.82
N LEU A 338 7.59 -13.04 -12.08
CA LEU A 338 8.25 -13.89 -11.09
C LEU A 338 7.38 -14.02 -9.83
N GLU A 339 6.65 -12.96 -9.47
CA GLU A 339 5.64 -13.00 -8.41
C GLU A 339 4.42 -13.86 -8.78
N VAL A 340 4.00 -13.86 -10.05
CA VAL A 340 2.95 -14.78 -10.54
C VAL A 340 3.42 -16.23 -10.46
N LEU A 341 4.67 -16.52 -10.86
CA LEU A 341 5.27 -17.85 -10.68
C LEU A 341 5.38 -18.26 -9.20
N TRP A 342 5.66 -17.31 -8.31
CA TRP A 342 5.70 -17.51 -6.86
C TRP A 342 4.33 -17.88 -6.29
N ILE A 343 3.28 -17.13 -6.64
CA ILE A 343 1.88 -17.42 -6.27
C ILE A 343 1.48 -18.81 -6.80
N TRP A 344 1.80 -19.11 -8.06
CA TRP A 344 1.49 -20.41 -8.68
C TRP A 344 2.26 -21.57 -8.04
N GLY A 345 3.53 -21.37 -7.67
CA GLY A 345 4.33 -22.36 -6.96
C GLY A 345 3.72 -22.77 -5.63
N TRP A 346 3.31 -21.79 -4.81
CA TRP A 346 2.64 -22.06 -3.52
C TRP A 346 1.23 -22.64 -3.69
N SER A 347 0.50 -22.23 -4.72
CA SER A 347 -0.76 -22.84 -5.14
C SER A 347 -0.58 -24.35 -5.46
N MET A 348 0.44 -24.69 -6.24
CA MET A 348 0.79 -26.07 -6.59
C MET A 348 1.21 -26.89 -5.36
N VAL A 349 2.00 -26.32 -4.44
CA VAL A 349 2.36 -26.95 -3.16
C VAL A 349 1.11 -27.24 -2.32
N GLY A 350 0.16 -26.31 -2.22
CA GLY A 350 -1.12 -26.52 -1.54
C GLY A 350 -1.95 -27.66 -2.13
N ALA A 351 -2.01 -27.76 -3.46
CA ALA A 351 -2.69 -28.85 -4.16
C ALA A 351 -2.03 -30.22 -3.91
N VAL A 352 -0.68 -30.28 -3.92
CA VAL A 352 0.08 -31.51 -3.64
C VAL A 352 -0.05 -31.93 -2.17
N LEU A 353 -0.11 -30.98 -1.22
CA LEU A 353 -0.37 -31.25 0.19
C LEU A 353 -1.74 -31.94 0.38
N ALA A 354 -2.79 -31.36 -0.21
CA ALA A 354 -4.15 -31.90 -0.17
C ALA A 354 -4.26 -33.31 -0.79
N TRP A 355 -3.48 -33.57 -1.84
CA TRP A 355 -3.37 -34.91 -2.42
C TRP A 355 -2.75 -35.93 -1.45
N ARG A 356 -1.62 -35.57 -0.86
CA ARG A 356 -0.72 -36.53 -0.19
C ARG A 356 -1.18 -36.88 1.22
N ILE A 357 -1.94 -36.00 1.88
CA ILE A 357 -2.33 -36.16 3.29
C ILE A 357 -3.85 -36.10 3.45
N GLN A 358 -4.49 -37.27 3.53
CA GLN A 358 -5.95 -37.40 3.66
C GLN A 358 -6.45 -37.42 5.12
N GLN A 359 -5.55 -37.52 6.10
CA GLN A 359 -5.88 -37.48 7.53
C GLN A 359 -5.90 -36.03 8.04
N PRO A 360 -6.98 -35.55 8.66
CA PRO A 360 -7.19 -34.12 8.92
C PRO A 360 -6.15 -33.52 9.88
N LEU A 361 -5.78 -34.23 10.96
CA LEU A 361 -4.77 -33.74 11.91
C LEU A 361 -3.38 -33.62 11.25
N ARG A 362 -2.97 -34.63 10.47
CA ARG A 362 -1.69 -34.58 9.74
C ARG A 362 -1.69 -33.50 8.66
N PHE A 363 -2.83 -33.29 7.99
CA PHE A 363 -3.00 -32.24 6.98
C PHE A 363 -2.88 -30.85 7.62
N GLY A 364 -3.53 -30.62 8.77
CA GLY A 364 -3.43 -29.36 9.51
C GLY A 364 -2.00 -29.06 9.98
N LEU A 365 -1.32 -30.04 10.58
CA LEU A 365 0.06 -29.88 11.04
C LEU A 365 1.03 -29.62 9.87
N ALA A 366 0.93 -30.39 8.79
CA ALA A 366 1.78 -30.20 7.61
C ALA A 366 1.46 -28.88 6.89
N GLY A 367 0.19 -28.48 6.78
CA GLY A 367 -0.22 -27.20 6.22
C GLY A 367 0.31 -26.02 7.02
N GLY A 368 0.21 -26.06 8.35
CA GLY A 368 0.80 -25.06 9.23
C GLY A 368 2.32 -24.98 9.10
N ALA A 369 3.01 -26.12 9.02
CA ALA A 369 4.46 -26.15 8.82
C ALA A 369 4.88 -25.54 7.46
N ILE A 370 4.21 -25.92 6.37
CA ILE A 370 4.52 -25.41 5.02
C ILE A 370 4.18 -23.92 4.90
N LEU A 371 3.07 -23.45 5.50
CA LEU A 371 2.75 -22.03 5.61
C LEU A 371 3.84 -21.27 6.39
N GLY A 372 4.31 -21.82 7.50
CA GLY A 372 5.45 -21.28 8.26
C GLY A 372 6.73 -21.17 7.41
N VAL A 373 7.02 -22.17 6.58
CA VAL A 373 8.15 -22.13 5.62
C VAL A 373 7.93 -21.05 4.55
N SER A 374 6.72 -20.91 3.99
CA SER A 374 6.39 -19.87 3.00
C SER A 374 6.62 -18.46 3.56
N LEU A 375 6.08 -18.19 4.75
CA LEU A 375 6.26 -16.91 5.45
C LEU A 375 7.73 -16.70 5.86
N GLY A 376 8.42 -17.76 6.28
CA GLY A 376 9.84 -17.73 6.62
C GLY A 376 10.76 -17.41 5.43
N ILE A 377 10.48 -17.94 4.25
CA ILE A 377 11.22 -17.59 3.02
C ILE A 377 10.96 -16.13 2.64
N GLY A 378 9.70 -15.69 2.66
CA GLY A 378 9.34 -14.29 2.41
C GLY A 378 10.05 -13.32 3.37
N PHE A 379 10.05 -13.63 4.67
CA PHE A 379 10.77 -12.85 5.68
C PHE A 379 12.30 -12.93 5.52
N GLY A 380 12.85 -14.08 5.09
CA GLY A 380 14.27 -14.21 4.78
C GLY A 380 14.71 -13.29 3.63
N ILE A 381 13.93 -13.27 2.54
CA ILE A 381 14.10 -12.32 1.43
C ILE A 381 13.98 -10.87 1.94
N PHE A 382 13.04 -10.60 2.86
CA PHE A 382 12.84 -9.31 3.50
C PHE A 382 14.03 -8.83 4.33
N ILE A 383 14.75 -9.71 5.03
CA ILE A 383 15.99 -9.37 5.74
C ILE A 383 17.12 -9.00 4.75
N LEU A 384 17.14 -9.59 3.56
CA LEU A 384 18.08 -9.27 2.47
C LEU A 384 17.68 -8.02 1.66
N GLY A 385 16.68 -7.26 2.12
CA GLY A 385 16.17 -6.06 1.44
C GLY A 385 15.22 -6.33 0.28
N GLY A 386 14.85 -7.59 -0.01
CA GLY A 386 13.84 -7.87 -1.02
C GLY A 386 12.44 -7.78 -0.43
N TRP A 387 11.55 -6.99 -1.00
CA TRP A 387 10.13 -7.09 -0.65
C TRP A 387 9.33 -7.74 -1.78
N VAL A 388 8.80 -8.90 -1.47
CA VAL A 388 7.97 -9.73 -2.35
C VAL A 388 6.63 -10.00 -1.66
N PRO A 389 5.54 -10.27 -2.41
CA PRO A 389 4.25 -10.67 -1.85
C PRO A 389 4.37 -11.90 -0.94
N VAL A 390 3.78 -11.83 0.25
CA VAL A 390 3.79 -12.93 1.24
C VAL A 390 2.39 -13.37 1.63
N VAL A 391 1.40 -12.49 1.58
CA VAL A 391 0.00 -12.82 1.89
C VAL A 391 -0.65 -13.56 0.72
N THR A 392 -0.47 -13.07 -0.51
CA THR A 392 -1.08 -13.65 -1.71
C THR A 392 -0.67 -15.11 -1.94
N PRO A 393 0.62 -15.50 -1.82
CA PRO A 393 1.02 -16.91 -1.93
C PRO A 393 0.57 -17.77 -0.75
N ALA A 394 0.50 -17.21 0.47
CA ALA A 394 -0.06 -17.90 1.63
C ALA A 394 -1.55 -18.22 1.44
N ILE A 395 -2.34 -17.26 0.94
CA ILE A 395 -3.73 -17.48 0.53
C ILE A 395 -3.80 -18.51 -0.59
N ALA A 396 -2.92 -18.44 -1.60
CA ALA A 396 -2.88 -19.40 -2.70
C ALA A 396 -2.68 -20.86 -2.22
N LEU A 397 -1.76 -21.08 -1.28
CA LEU A 397 -1.56 -22.38 -0.63
C LEU A 397 -2.84 -22.83 0.08
N MET A 398 -3.40 -21.99 0.96
CA MET A 398 -4.55 -22.36 1.81
C MET A 398 -5.82 -22.61 1.00
N VAL A 399 -6.15 -21.71 0.07
CA VAL A 399 -7.34 -21.82 -0.78
C VAL A 399 -7.23 -23.03 -1.69
N THR A 400 -6.10 -23.24 -2.38
CA THR A 400 -5.95 -24.37 -3.30
C THR A 400 -6.00 -25.70 -2.57
N ALA A 401 -5.35 -25.81 -1.40
CA ALA A 401 -5.43 -27.00 -0.57
C ALA A 401 -6.89 -27.28 -0.14
N GLY A 402 -7.62 -26.25 0.30
CA GLY A 402 -9.03 -26.34 0.64
C GLY A 402 -9.92 -26.76 -0.54
N SER A 403 -9.75 -26.14 -1.71
CA SER A 403 -10.51 -26.45 -2.93
C SER A 403 -10.29 -27.88 -3.41
N VAL A 404 -9.06 -28.40 -3.34
CA VAL A 404 -8.76 -29.80 -3.72
C VAL A 404 -9.38 -30.78 -2.72
N VAL A 405 -9.30 -30.53 -1.41
CA VAL A 405 -9.97 -31.37 -0.40
C VAL A 405 -11.49 -31.36 -0.58
N LEU A 406 -12.10 -30.18 -0.77
CA LEU A 406 -13.54 -30.07 -1.03
C LEU A 406 -13.94 -30.82 -2.29
N GLY A 407 -13.23 -30.63 -3.41
CA GLY A 407 -13.50 -31.32 -4.68
C GLY A 407 -13.40 -32.85 -4.57
N ASP A 408 -12.38 -33.37 -3.89
CA ASP A 408 -12.23 -34.80 -3.62
C ASP A 408 -13.39 -35.34 -2.76
N ARG A 409 -13.81 -34.60 -1.73
CA ARG A 409 -14.95 -34.96 -0.85
C ARG A 409 -16.29 -34.90 -1.60
N PHE A 410 -16.52 -33.90 -2.45
CA PHE A 410 -17.73 -33.81 -3.29
C PHE A 410 -17.81 -34.96 -4.31
N ASN A 411 -16.67 -35.33 -4.91
CA ASN A 411 -16.60 -36.45 -5.86
C ASN A 411 -16.79 -37.81 -5.17
N LYS A 412 -16.19 -38.03 -4.00
CA LYS A 412 -16.33 -39.29 -3.24
C LYS A 412 -17.68 -39.42 -2.53
N GLY A 413 -18.25 -38.31 -2.07
CA GLY A 413 -19.51 -38.28 -1.31
C GLY A 413 -20.79 -38.45 -2.14
N GLY A 414 -20.69 -38.71 -3.45
CA GLY A 414 -21.84 -38.94 -4.32
C GLY A 414 -22.70 -37.72 -4.65
N TYR A 415 -22.54 -36.59 -3.94
CA TYR A 415 -23.25 -35.33 -4.18
C TYR A 415 -23.16 -34.84 -5.62
N GLY A 416 -22.00 -35.03 -6.28
CA GLY A 416 -21.86 -34.73 -7.71
C GLY A 416 -22.85 -35.49 -8.59
N LYS A 417 -23.09 -36.79 -8.31
CA LYS A 417 -24.14 -37.56 -9.00
C LYS A 417 -25.52 -37.02 -8.66
N VAL A 418 -25.84 -36.83 -7.37
CA VAL A 418 -27.15 -36.33 -6.92
C VAL A 418 -27.52 -34.98 -7.55
N ILE A 419 -26.56 -34.05 -7.67
CA ILE A 419 -26.78 -32.77 -8.35
C ILE A 419 -26.92 -32.97 -9.87
N THR A 420 -26.07 -33.78 -10.51
CA THR A 420 -26.18 -34.05 -11.95
C THR A 420 -27.51 -34.74 -12.30
N ASP A 421 -27.97 -35.66 -11.46
CA ASP A 421 -29.22 -36.40 -11.65
C ASP A 421 -30.45 -35.52 -11.36
N LYS A 422 -30.38 -34.63 -10.34
CA LYS A 422 -31.41 -33.59 -10.14
C LYS A 422 -31.47 -32.59 -11.30
N VAL A 423 -30.31 -32.14 -11.81
CA VAL A 423 -30.25 -31.24 -12.98
C VAL A 423 -30.83 -31.95 -14.20
N LYS A 424 -30.50 -33.22 -14.46
CA LYS A 424 -31.16 -34.02 -15.51
C LYS A 424 -32.67 -34.15 -15.31
N GLN A 425 -33.15 -34.37 -14.08
CA GLN A 425 -34.58 -34.41 -13.74
C GLN A 425 -35.28 -33.07 -14.01
N VAL A 426 -34.64 -31.95 -13.67
CA VAL A 426 -35.19 -30.60 -13.85
C VAL A 426 -35.21 -30.20 -15.33
N PHE A 427 -34.17 -30.51 -16.10
CA PHE A 427 -34.08 -30.13 -17.51
C PHE A 427 -34.76 -31.08 -18.48
N LYS A 428 -35.15 -32.29 -18.06
CA LYS A 428 -35.99 -33.24 -18.81
C LYS A 428 -35.61 -33.42 -20.29
N ILE A 429 -34.30 -33.41 -20.59
CA ILE A 429 -33.79 -33.73 -21.94
C ILE A 429 -33.74 -35.26 -22.11
N GLU A 430 -34.93 -35.84 -22.17
CA GLU A 430 -35.14 -37.16 -22.73
C GLU A 430 -35.13 -36.99 -24.25
N ILE A 431 -34.02 -37.34 -24.90
CA ILE A 431 -33.93 -37.33 -26.35
C ILE A 431 -34.78 -38.49 -26.86
N ASP A 432 -36.05 -38.20 -27.09
CA ASP A 432 -37.01 -39.10 -27.73
C ASP A 432 -36.51 -39.43 -29.15
N GLN A 433 -35.81 -40.56 -29.28
CA GLN A 433 -35.23 -41.01 -30.55
C GLN A 433 -36.29 -41.12 -31.65
N SER A 434 -37.54 -41.45 -31.30
CA SER A 434 -38.64 -41.58 -32.25
C SER A 434 -38.97 -40.25 -32.95
N LYS A 435 -38.99 -39.13 -32.20
CA LYS A 435 -39.21 -37.79 -32.77
C LYS A 435 -38.06 -37.32 -33.64
N LYS A 436 -36.83 -37.70 -33.30
CA LYS A 436 -35.66 -37.38 -34.13
C LYS A 436 -35.69 -38.14 -35.45
N GLU A 437 -36.11 -39.41 -35.44
CA GLU A 437 -36.26 -40.21 -36.65
C GLU A 437 -37.45 -39.75 -37.51
N GLN A 438 -38.58 -39.35 -36.90
CA GLN A 438 -39.69 -38.73 -37.63
C GLN A 438 -39.32 -37.40 -38.29
N GLN A 439 -38.68 -36.47 -37.56
CA GLN A 439 -38.24 -35.19 -38.13
C GLN A 439 -37.16 -35.36 -39.21
N VAL A 440 -36.26 -36.35 -39.07
CA VAL A 440 -35.28 -36.66 -40.11
C VAL A 440 -35.96 -37.29 -41.34
N ALA A 441 -36.95 -38.17 -41.17
CA ALA A 441 -37.71 -38.72 -42.29
C ALA A 441 -38.47 -37.63 -43.06
N GLU A 442 -39.19 -36.75 -42.36
CA GLU A 442 -39.93 -35.62 -42.94
C GLU A 442 -39.02 -34.65 -43.73
N ILE A 443 -37.82 -34.37 -43.21
CA ILE A 443 -36.81 -33.56 -43.92
C ILE A 443 -36.23 -34.31 -45.13
N THR A 444 -36.01 -35.62 -45.04
CA THR A 444 -35.40 -36.42 -46.12
C THR A 444 -36.37 -36.71 -47.27
N GLU A 445 -37.68 -36.76 -47.01
CA GLU A 445 -38.73 -36.89 -48.03
C GLU A 445 -39.16 -35.55 -48.65
N SER A 446 -38.70 -34.42 -48.12
CA SER A 446 -39.01 -33.09 -48.68
C SER A 446 -38.53 -32.95 -50.13
N GLU A 447 -39.37 -32.33 -50.98
CA GLU A 447 -39.08 -32.05 -52.40
C GLU A 447 -37.70 -31.39 -52.61
N PHE A 448 -37.33 -30.47 -51.71
CA PHE A 448 -36.04 -29.78 -51.71
C PHE A 448 -34.83 -30.72 -51.57
N PHE A 449 -34.96 -31.79 -50.77
CA PHE A 449 -33.88 -32.77 -50.60
C PHE A 449 -33.74 -33.69 -51.81
N ARG A 450 -34.86 -34.00 -52.50
CA ARG A 450 -34.83 -34.68 -53.80
C ARG A 450 -34.20 -33.81 -54.89
N GLU A 451 -34.57 -32.53 -54.97
CA GLU A 451 -33.99 -31.57 -55.92
C GLU A 451 -32.46 -31.48 -55.75
N LEU A 452 -31.97 -31.41 -54.50
CA LEU A 452 -30.54 -31.43 -54.17
C LEU A 452 -29.81 -32.72 -54.63
N GLN A 453 -30.43 -33.89 -54.49
CA GLN A 453 -29.83 -35.15 -55.00
C GLN A 453 -29.81 -35.19 -56.53
N GLN A 454 -30.86 -34.69 -57.17
CA GLN A 454 -30.97 -34.63 -58.63
C GLN A 454 -29.89 -33.71 -59.21
N LYS A 455 -29.75 -32.49 -58.68
CA LYS A 455 -28.71 -31.51 -59.05
C LYS A 455 -27.28 -32.03 -58.81
N LYS A 456 -27.09 -32.84 -57.76
CA LYS A 456 -25.83 -33.54 -57.47
C LYS A 456 -25.51 -34.66 -58.47
N SER A 457 -26.52 -35.32 -59.03
CA SER A 457 -26.33 -36.30 -60.10
C SER A 457 -25.99 -35.64 -61.44
N GLU A 458 -26.63 -34.53 -61.79
CA GLU A 458 -26.32 -33.71 -62.98
C GLU A 458 -24.91 -33.13 -62.93
N LEU A 459 -24.47 -32.63 -61.77
CA LEU A 459 -23.09 -32.18 -61.58
C LEU A 459 -22.07 -33.32 -61.71
N LYS A 460 -22.44 -34.57 -61.39
CA LYS A 460 -21.58 -35.74 -61.59
C LYS A 460 -21.49 -36.17 -63.05
N THR A 461 -22.57 -36.11 -63.83
CA THR A 461 -22.51 -36.39 -65.27
C THR A 461 -21.72 -35.30 -66.01
N ARG A 462 -22.00 -34.01 -65.77
CA ARG A 462 -21.20 -32.90 -66.32
C ARG A 462 -19.71 -33.03 -66.01
N LYS A 463 -19.35 -33.38 -64.77
CA LYS A 463 -17.94 -33.55 -64.38
C LYS A 463 -17.27 -34.76 -65.06
N LYS A 464 -18.05 -35.75 -65.51
CA LYS A 464 -17.55 -36.90 -66.26
C LYS A 464 -17.31 -36.56 -67.73
N GLU A 465 -18.24 -35.84 -68.38
CA GLU A 465 -18.09 -35.33 -69.76
C GLU A 465 -16.90 -34.37 -69.91
N VAL A 466 -16.71 -33.46 -68.95
CA VAL A 466 -15.56 -32.54 -68.92
C VAL A 466 -14.23 -33.29 -68.71
N SER A 467 -14.25 -34.46 -68.06
CA SER A 467 -13.05 -35.26 -67.79
C SER A 467 -12.59 -36.14 -68.96
N GLU A 468 -13.42 -36.39 -69.97
CA GLU A 468 -13.06 -37.21 -71.14
C GLU A 468 -12.55 -36.38 -72.33
N THR A 469 -12.70 -35.06 -72.32
CA THR A 469 -12.31 -34.17 -73.44
C THR A 469 -10.96 -33.45 -73.23
N ALA A 470 -10.32 -33.60 -72.06
CA ALA A 470 -9.14 -32.80 -71.66
C ALA A 470 -7.82 -33.59 -71.62
N ILE A 471 -7.42 -34.22 -72.74
CA ILE A 471 -6.04 -34.63 -72.99
C ILE A 471 -5.54 -33.96 -74.28
N SER A 472 -5.01 -32.73 -74.16
CA SER A 472 -3.84 -32.23 -74.92
C SER A 472 -3.59 -30.72 -74.64
N LEU A 473 -2.36 -30.39 -74.23
CA LEU A 473 -1.70 -29.06 -74.27
C LEU A 473 -2.14 -27.92 -73.30
N THR A 474 -1.13 -27.12 -72.95
CA THR A 474 -1.01 -26.02 -71.96
C THR A 474 -1.22 -24.61 -72.59
N PRO A 475 -1.16 -23.46 -71.84
CA PRO A 475 -1.45 -23.17 -70.41
C PRO A 475 -2.25 -21.85 -70.12
N ALA A 476 -2.96 -21.77 -68.96
CA ALA A 476 -3.40 -20.54 -68.23
C ALA A 476 -4.43 -19.59 -68.95
N PRO A 477 -5.27 -18.76 -68.25
CA PRO A 477 -4.90 -17.81 -67.18
C PRO A 477 -5.86 -17.73 -65.95
N GLU A 478 -5.58 -16.77 -65.05
CA GLU A 478 -6.01 -16.62 -63.64
C GLU A 478 -7.49 -16.24 -63.39
N THR A 479 -8.40 -16.25 -64.36
CA THR A 479 -9.76 -15.70 -64.17
C THR A 479 -10.72 -16.58 -63.37
N ALA A 480 -10.49 -17.90 -63.29
CA ALA A 480 -11.45 -18.84 -62.69
C ALA A 480 -11.47 -18.87 -61.14
N GLU A 481 -10.36 -18.52 -60.46
CA GLU A 481 -10.35 -18.46 -58.99
C GLU A 481 -11.02 -17.18 -58.46
N SER A 482 -10.89 -16.05 -59.19
CA SER A 482 -11.56 -14.78 -58.88
C SER A 482 -13.09 -14.93 -58.82
N GLU A 483 -13.70 -15.58 -59.82
CA GLU A 483 -15.16 -15.79 -59.85
C GLU A 483 -15.65 -16.73 -58.72
N ALA A 484 -14.81 -17.69 -58.31
CA ALA A 484 -15.13 -18.61 -57.23
C ALA A 484 -15.07 -17.95 -55.84
N GLU A 485 -14.08 -17.08 -55.60
CA GLU A 485 -13.99 -16.31 -54.36
C GLU A 485 -15.11 -15.27 -54.24
N ASP A 486 -15.44 -14.56 -55.32
CA ASP A 486 -16.50 -13.53 -55.30
C ASP A 486 -17.90 -14.15 -55.09
N TYR A 487 -18.14 -15.34 -55.65
CA TYR A 487 -19.34 -16.14 -55.34
C TYR A 487 -19.41 -16.56 -53.86
N PHE A 488 -18.26 -16.94 -53.26
CA PHE A 488 -18.19 -17.30 -51.85
C PHE A 488 -18.39 -16.09 -50.93
N ALA A 489 -17.90 -14.91 -51.31
CA ALA A 489 -18.12 -13.65 -50.62
C ALA A 489 -19.61 -13.27 -50.60
N GLN A 490 -20.32 -13.38 -51.74
CA GLN A 490 -21.77 -13.14 -51.80
C GLN A 490 -22.58 -14.09 -50.89
N LEU A 491 -22.18 -15.37 -50.79
CA LEU A 491 -22.81 -16.33 -49.88
C LEU A 491 -22.62 -15.94 -48.40
N GLN A 492 -21.42 -15.51 -48.00
CA GLN A 492 -21.17 -15.02 -46.65
C GLN A 492 -21.94 -13.72 -46.35
N GLN A 493 -22.10 -12.83 -47.32
CA GLN A 493 -22.85 -11.59 -47.16
C GLN A 493 -24.35 -11.85 -46.99
N LYS A 494 -24.94 -12.78 -47.76
CA LYS A 494 -26.32 -13.28 -47.56
C LYS A 494 -26.52 -13.92 -46.19
N ALA A 495 -25.55 -14.72 -45.72
CA ALA A 495 -25.60 -15.31 -44.37
C ALA A 495 -25.55 -14.24 -43.25
N LYS A 496 -24.77 -13.16 -43.43
CA LYS A 496 -24.78 -11.99 -42.52
C LYS A 496 -26.12 -11.24 -42.55
N GLN A 497 -26.73 -11.05 -43.74
CA GLN A 497 -28.06 -10.44 -43.86
C GLN A 497 -29.15 -11.28 -43.17
N GLN A 498 -29.13 -12.60 -43.33
CA GLN A 498 -30.07 -13.49 -42.62
C GLN A 498 -29.87 -13.44 -41.09
N ARG A 499 -28.63 -13.38 -40.59
CA ARG A 499 -28.38 -13.18 -39.16
C ARG A 499 -28.87 -11.82 -38.65
N ARG A 500 -28.73 -10.73 -39.43
CA ARG A 500 -29.30 -9.42 -39.10
C ARG A 500 -30.82 -9.45 -39.06
N LYS A 501 -31.46 -10.13 -40.01
CA LYS A 501 -32.92 -10.29 -40.04
C LYS A 501 -33.44 -11.07 -38.82
N VAL A 502 -32.65 -12.00 -38.29
CA VAL A 502 -32.96 -12.73 -37.04
C VAL A 502 -32.74 -11.85 -35.79
N SER A 503 -31.78 -10.91 -35.80
CA SER A 503 -31.62 -9.95 -34.69
C SER A 503 -32.68 -8.84 -34.70
N GLU A 504 -33.05 -8.31 -35.87
CA GLU A 504 -34.12 -7.29 -36.00
C GLU A 504 -35.46 -7.85 -35.49
N VAL A 505 -35.81 -9.09 -35.83
CA VAL A 505 -37.02 -9.77 -35.31
C VAL A 505 -37.00 -9.99 -33.79
N SER A 506 -35.83 -9.97 -33.14
CA SER A 506 -35.71 -10.03 -31.67
C SER A 506 -35.67 -8.66 -30.98
N GLU A 507 -35.44 -7.57 -31.73
CA GLU A 507 -35.49 -6.19 -31.21
C GLU A 507 -36.90 -5.57 -31.38
N GLU A 508 -37.61 -5.93 -32.44
CA GLU A 508 -38.98 -5.46 -32.73
C GLU A 508 -40.03 -5.98 -31.71
N SER A 509 -39.72 -7.04 -30.94
CA SER A 509 -40.55 -7.53 -29.83
C SER A 509 -40.28 -6.85 -28.47
N VAL A 510 -39.42 -5.82 -28.43
CA VAL A 510 -39.08 -5.07 -27.19
C VAL A 510 -39.33 -3.56 -27.35
N SER A 511 -39.58 -3.06 -28.57
CA SER A 511 -39.70 -1.63 -28.87
C SER A 511 -41.12 -1.04 -28.84
N SER A 512 -42.07 -1.67 -28.13
CA SER A 512 -43.45 -1.17 -28.01
C SER A 512 -43.82 -0.65 -26.61
N GLU A 513 -42.93 0.10 -25.96
CA GLU A 513 -43.29 0.99 -24.84
C GLU A 513 -42.21 2.10 -24.67
N ALA A 514 -42.52 3.33 -25.11
CA ALA A 514 -41.63 4.49 -25.02
C ALA A 514 -42.39 5.80 -24.78
N ILE A 515 -41.62 6.83 -24.33
CA ILE A 515 -41.90 8.29 -24.20
C ILE A 515 -42.53 8.72 -22.84
N ALA A 516 -42.06 9.75 -22.09
CA ALA A 516 -40.99 10.75 -22.34
C ALA A 516 -40.06 11.06 -21.13
N HIS A 517 -38.76 11.25 -21.44
CA HIS A 517 -37.93 12.48 -21.30
C HIS A 517 -38.44 13.71 -20.50
N PRO A 518 -37.54 14.53 -19.89
CA PRO A 518 -36.36 15.11 -20.56
C PRO A 518 -34.99 15.10 -19.82
N GLU A 519 -33.98 15.57 -20.56
CA GLU A 519 -32.54 15.51 -20.29
C GLU A 519 -31.91 16.77 -19.65
N ASN A 520 -30.61 16.64 -19.29
CA ASN A 520 -29.54 17.65 -19.34
C ASN A 520 -29.62 18.89 -18.43
N ASN A 521 -28.82 18.90 -17.36
CA ASN A 521 -27.51 19.58 -17.36
C ASN A 521 -26.75 19.38 -16.03
N TYR A 522 -25.43 19.18 -16.12
CA TYR A 522 -24.49 19.33 -14.99
C TYR A 522 -23.36 20.28 -15.40
N PRO A 523 -23.23 21.47 -14.77
CA PRO A 523 -22.03 22.29 -14.85
C PRO A 523 -21.09 22.03 -13.67
N THR A 524 -19.81 22.30 -13.90
CA THR A 524 -18.72 22.29 -12.92
C THR A 524 -18.50 23.66 -12.26
N ALA A 525 -17.87 23.62 -11.07
CA ALA A 525 -16.94 24.61 -10.50
C ALA A 525 -17.45 25.74 -9.57
N GLU A 526 -16.49 26.16 -8.72
CA GLU A 526 -16.39 27.34 -7.82
C GLU A 526 -17.35 27.39 -6.60
N ALA A 527 -16.94 27.54 -5.33
CA ALA A 527 -15.77 28.10 -4.61
C ALA A 527 -15.95 29.55 -4.07
N ILE A 528 -16.05 29.63 -2.73
CA ILE A 528 -15.61 30.69 -1.80
C ILE A 528 -16.12 32.13 -2.00
N ALA A 529 -16.83 32.65 -0.98
CA ALA A 529 -16.64 34.01 -0.45
C ALA A 529 -17.25 34.19 0.96
N HIS A 530 -16.39 34.46 1.96
CA HIS A 530 -16.74 35.27 3.14
C HIS A 530 -16.63 36.76 2.76
N PRO A 531 -17.29 37.69 3.49
CA PRO A 531 -16.53 38.43 4.51
C PRO A 531 -17.30 38.78 5.79
N GLU A 532 -16.55 38.82 6.91
CA GLU A 532 -16.35 39.96 7.82
C GLU A 532 -17.16 41.28 7.56
N ASN A 533 -17.53 42.13 8.55
CA ASN A 533 -16.95 42.33 9.88
C ASN A 533 -17.82 43.16 10.88
N HIS A 534 -17.46 43.05 12.17
CA HIS A 534 -17.49 44.08 13.25
C HIS A 534 -18.76 44.84 13.76
N HIS A 535 -18.89 44.76 15.09
CA HIS A 535 -19.11 45.84 16.10
C HIS A 535 -20.51 46.36 16.54
N LEU A 536 -20.75 46.12 17.84
CA LEU A 536 -21.17 47.06 18.92
C LEU A 536 -22.66 47.41 19.19
N THR A 537 -22.97 47.23 20.49
CA THR A 537 -23.85 48.02 21.40
C THR A 537 -25.38 47.99 21.32
N ALA A 538 -25.93 47.54 22.45
CA ALA A 538 -26.93 48.21 23.30
C ALA A 538 -28.45 48.20 22.94
N GLU A 539 -29.19 47.58 23.87
CA GLU A 539 -30.49 47.99 24.45
C GLU A 539 -31.77 48.18 23.61
N ALA A 540 -32.86 47.82 24.29
CA ALA A 540 -34.20 48.45 24.27
C ALA A 540 -35.32 47.91 23.33
N ILE A 541 -36.27 47.24 24.01
CA ILE A 541 -37.72 47.56 24.02
C ILE A 541 -38.66 46.98 22.92
N ALA A 542 -39.72 46.33 23.44
CA ALA A 542 -41.10 46.15 22.95
C ALA A 542 -41.45 45.31 21.70
N HIS A 543 -42.03 44.13 21.97
CA HIS A 543 -43.47 43.81 21.78
C HIS A 543 -44.11 43.81 20.35
N PRO A 544 -45.30 43.18 20.16
CA PRO A 544 -45.46 42.13 19.16
C PRO A 544 -46.44 42.49 18.02
N GLU A 545 -46.69 41.57 17.08
CA GLU A 545 -48.07 41.12 16.71
C GLU A 545 -48.10 39.99 15.65
N ASN A 546 -48.89 38.95 15.96
CA ASN A 546 -49.95 38.33 15.14
C ASN A 546 -49.75 38.04 13.63
N ASN A 547 -49.72 36.74 13.27
CA ASN A 547 -50.94 36.04 12.82
C ASN A 547 -50.73 34.54 12.52
N HIS A 548 -51.63 33.70 13.04
CA HIS A 548 -51.92 32.35 12.54
C HIS A 548 -53.03 32.42 11.46
N PRO A 549 -53.14 31.43 10.57
CA PRO A 549 -54.10 30.34 10.84
C PRO A 549 -53.57 28.93 10.56
N THR A 550 -54.26 27.96 11.15
CA THR A 550 -53.98 26.52 11.12
C THR A 550 -54.72 25.78 10.00
N ALA A 551 -54.13 24.71 9.47
CA ALA A 551 -54.83 23.58 8.84
C ALA A 551 -54.08 22.28 9.15
N GLU A 552 -54.81 21.21 9.47
CA GLU A 552 -54.28 19.97 10.06
C GLU A 552 -53.93 18.90 9.01
N ASN A 553 -52.89 18.09 9.28
CA ASN A 553 -52.84 16.64 8.97
C ASN A 553 -51.59 15.96 9.62
N PRO A 554 -51.52 14.61 9.68
CA PRO A 554 -50.98 13.86 10.84
C PRO A 554 -49.44 13.70 10.91
N PRO A 555 -48.89 13.24 12.06
CA PRO A 555 -47.45 13.18 12.29
C PRO A 555 -46.76 12.00 11.60
N ASP A 556 -45.50 12.22 11.21
CA ASP A 556 -44.61 11.20 10.63
C ASP A 556 -43.58 10.71 11.68
N ASP A 557 -43.28 9.41 11.67
CA ASP A 557 -42.72 8.69 12.81
C ASP A 557 -41.18 8.82 12.96
N GLY A 558 -40.71 9.99 13.41
CA GLY A 558 -39.26 10.27 13.57
C GLY A 558 -38.69 10.34 14.99
N PHE A 559 -39.46 10.79 15.99
CA PHE A 559 -38.90 11.25 17.27
C PHE A 559 -38.98 10.26 18.45
N ALA A 560 -39.78 9.19 18.35
CA ALA A 560 -39.93 8.20 19.42
C ALA A 560 -38.65 7.36 19.65
N ASP A 561 -37.94 7.02 18.58
CA ASP A 561 -36.75 6.14 18.61
C ASP A 561 -35.53 6.80 19.30
N LEU A 562 -35.33 8.10 19.09
CA LEU A 562 -34.27 8.87 19.75
C LEU A 562 -34.50 8.98 21.27
N ALA A 563 -35.74 9.22 21.71
CA ALA A 563 -36.10 9.24 23.12
C ALA A 563 -35.95 7.86 23.78
N ALA A 564 -36.30 6.78 23.07
CA ALA A 564 -36.11 5.40 23.53
C ALA A 564 -34.61 5.06 23.70
N LYS A 565 -33.77 5.38 22.71
CA LYS A 565 -32.32 5.15 22.74
C LYS A 565 -31.62 5.93 23.85
N ALA A 566 -31.99 7.18 24.09
CA ALA A 566 -31.48 7.97 25.21
C ALA A 566 -31.83 7.34 26.58
N LYS A 567 -33.07 6.87 26.75
CA LYS A 567 -33.55 6.20 27.98
C LYS A 567 -32.86 4.85 28.20
N GLN A 568 -32.56 4.12 27.13
CA GLN A 568 -31.82 2.85 27.17
C GLN A 568 -30.34 3.05 27.53
N MET A 569 -29.66 4.05 26.97
CA MET A 569 -28.28 4.39 27.35
C MET A 569 -28.17 4.83 28.80
N LYS A 570 -29.12 5.64 29.31
CA LYS A 570 -29.13 6.06 30.72
C LYS A 570 -29.27 4.86 31.66
N ARG A 571 -30.17 3.91 31.38
CA ARG A 571 -30.30 2.66 32.14
C ARG A 571 -29.02 1.80 32.10
N ARG A 572 -28.39 1.66 30.93
CA ARG A 572 -27.17 0.86 30.76
C ARG A 572 -25.99 1.43 31.54
N ARG A 573 -25.91 2.76 31.66
CA ARG A 573 -24.93 3.44 32.51
C ARG A 573 -25.17 3.19 34.01
N THR A 574 -26.41 3.30 34.48
CA THR A 574 -26.74 3.02 35.90
C THR A 574 -26.53 1.55 36.26
N GLN A 575 -26.75 0.62 35.31
CA GLN A 575 -26.43 -0.80 35.47
C GLN A 575 -24.91 -1.00 35.66
N LEU A 576 -24.08 -0.41 34.79
CA LEU A 576 -22.61 -0.47 34.89
C LEU A 576 -22.07 0.17 36.17
N GLU A 577 -22.67 1.28 36.62
CA GLU A 577 -22.31 1.94 37.88
C GLU A 577 -22.67 1.05 39.10
N ALA A 578 -23.78 0.29 39.05
CA ALA A 578 -24.17 -0.67 40.08
C ALA A 578 -23.29 -1.94 40.08
N ASP A 579 -23.02 -2.53 38.92
CA ASP A 579 -22.18 -3.73 38.78
C ASP A 579 -20.74 -3.45 39.29
N ASN A 580 -20.21 -2.25 39.05
CA ASN A 580 -18.89 -1.83 39.54
C ASN A 580 -18.85 -1.59 41.06
N SER A 581 -20.00 -1.24 41.68
CA SER A 581 -20.12 -1.13 43.14
C SER A 581 -20.23 -2.50 43.84
N ASN A 582 -20.84 -3.50 43.21
CA ASN A 582 -20.85 -4.87 43.75
C ASN A 582 -19.47 -5.55 43.65
N LEU A 583 -18.73 -5.31 42.56
CA LEU A 583 -17.36 -5.80 42.37
C LEU A 583 -16.36 -5.29 43.43
N THR A 584 -16.71 -4.25 44.21
CA THR A 584 -15.88 -3.70 45.29
C THR A 584 -16.31 -4.14 46.70
N GLN A 585 -17.33 -4.98 46.84
CA GLN A 585 -17.79 -5.50 48.15
C GLN A 585 -17.57 -7.01 48.39
N GLU A 586 -17.29 -7.81 47.36
CA GLU A 586 -17.20 -9.29 47.50
C GLU A 586 -15.80 -9.90 47.74
N ASN A 587 -14.73 -9.11 47.90
CA ASN A 587 -13.39 -9.64 48.26
C ASN A 587 -12.67 -8.79 49.33
N PRO A 588 -12.59 -9.25 50.59
CA PRO A 588 -11.62 -8.72 51.55
C PRO A 588 -10.20 -9.19 51.17
N PRO A 589 -9.14 -8.40 51.45
CA PRO A 589 -7.77 -8.78 51.12
C PRO A 589 -7.21 -9.86 52.05
N ASP A 590 -6.71 -10.96 51.49
CA ASP A 590 -5.98 -12.01 52.20
C ASP A 590 -4.74 -11.47 52.95
N GLU A 591 -4.59 -11.83 54.22
CA GLU A 591 -3.47 -11.41 55.08
C GLU A 591 -2.09 -12.02 54.69
N GLY A 592 -2.00 -12.77 53.59
CA GLY A 592 -0.78 -13.49 53.18
C GLY A 592 0.34 -12.63 52.59
N PHE A 593 0.06 -11.43 52.07
CA PHE A 593 1.06 -10.64 51.33
C PHE A 593 1.99 -9.76 52.18
N ALA A 594 1.63 -9.47 53.43
CA ALA A 594 2.46 -8.65 54.32
C ALA A 594 3.73 -9.39 54.79
N ASP A 595 3.63 -10.69 55.10
CA ASP A 595 4.74 -11.50 55.61
C ASP A 595 5.80 -11.81 54.53
N LEU A 596 5.37 -12.00 53.27
CA LEU A 596 6.28 -12.17 52.13
C LEU A 596 7.07 -10.88 51.83
N ALA A 597 6.44 -9.71 51.92
CA ALA A 597 7.13 -8.43 51.79
C ALA A 597 8.13 -8.19 52.94
N ALA A 598 7.81 -8.60 54.17
CA ALA A 598 8.71 -8.53 55.32
C ALA A 598 9.93 -9.44 55.17
N LYS A 599 9.73 -10.73 54.79
CA LYS A 599 10.82 -11.70 54.55
C LYS A 599 11.74 -11.28 53.41
N ALA A 600 11.19 -10.77 52.30
CA ALA A 600 11.99 -10.25 51.19
C ALA A 600 12.86 -9.05 51.61
N LYS A 601 12.35 -8.18 52.49
CA LYS A 601 13.08 -7.02 53.03
C LYS A 601 14.15 -7.40 54.07
N GLN A 602 13.98 -8.54 54.76
CA GLN A 602 14.99 -9.12 55.64
C GLN A 602 16.15 -9.78 54.86
N MET A 603 15.84 -10.56 53.82
CA MET A 603 16.89 -11.20 53.00
C MET A 603 17.78 -10.18 52.27
N LYS A 604 17.22 -9.04 51.85
CA LYS A 604 17.98 -7.98 51.15
C LYS A 604 18.93 -7.17 52.06
N ARG A 605 18.93 -7.39 53.38
CA ARG A 605 19.86 -6.77 54.35
C ARG A 605 21.06 -7.64 54.73
N ARG A 606 21.15 -8.90 54.25
CA ARG A 606 22.30 -9.79 54.47
C ARG A 606 23.05 -10.07 53.18
N ARG A 607 23.74 -9.06 52.64
CA ARG A 607 24.90 -9.18 51.72
C ARG A 607 25.52 -7.79 51.50
N SER A 608 26.56 -7.48 52.26
CA SER A 608 27.58 -6.48 51.88
C SER A 608 28.75 -7.24 51.23
N PRO A 609 29.42 -6.69 50.22
CA PRO A 609 30.53 -7.38 49.56
C PRO A 609 31.85 -7.18 50.32
N GLU A 610 32.45 -8.27 50.77
CA GLU A 610 33.86 -8.30 51.19
C GLU A 610 34.50 -9.62 50.75
N LYS A 611 35.73 -9.52 50.22
CA LYS A 611 36.70 -10.60 49.94
C LYS A 611 36.24 -11.80 49.08
N LEU A 612 36.56 -11.73 47.79
CA LEU A 612 37.03 -12.89 47.01
C LEU A 612 38.12 -12.42 46.03
N GLU A 613 39.30 -12.14 46.59
CA GLU A 613 40.58 -12.38 45.92
C GLU A 613 41.22 -13.61 46.60
N GLU A 614 42.18 -14.24 45.92
CA GLU A 614 43.05 -15.35 46.40
C GLU A 614 42.51 -16.80 46.27
N VAL A 615 43.40 -17.70 45.79
CA VAL A 615 43.36 -19.19 45.79
C VAL A 615 42.27 -19.88 44.93
N ALA A 616 42.52 -20.86 44.05
CA ALA A 616 43.70 -21.42 43.35
C ALA A 616 43.13 -22.20 42.12
N THR A 617 43.70 -22.23 40.92
CA THR A 617 44.94 -22.93 40.50
C THR A 617 45.11 -24.36 41.04
N GLU A 618 44.19 -25.27 40.70
CA GLU A 618 44.53 -26.70 40.54
C GLU A 618 43.47 -27.46 39.74
N LYS A 619 43.75 -27.69 38.45
CA LYS A 619 43.28 -28.85 37.64
C LYS A 619 43.95 -28.85 36.27
N LYS A 620 45.24 -29.14 36.32
CA LYS A 620 45.95 -29.80 35.24
C LYS A 620 46.47 -31.11 35.85
N ASP A 621 46.39 -32.16 35.06
CA ASP A 621 46.89 -33.54 35.27
C ASP A 621 45.79 -34.58 35.50
N GLU A 622 46.00 -35.72 34.83
CA GLU A 622 45.29 -37.01 34.86
C GLU A 622 43.80 -36.99 34.42
N GLU A 623 43.31 -37.88 33.55
CA GLU A 623 43.80 -39.16 33.00
C GLU A 623 43.37 -39.27 31.51
N SER A 624 44.24 -39.75 30.60
CA SER A 624 44.27 -41.12 30.04
C SER A 624 43.04 -41.53 29.20
#